data_AF-A0A953R8E9-F1
#
_entry.id   AF-A0A953R8E9-F1
#
_cell.length_a   1.000
_cell.length_b   1.000
_cell.length_c   1.000
_cell.angle_alpha   90.00
_cell.angle_beta   90.00
_cell.angle_gamma   90.00
#
_symmetry.space_group_name_H-M   'P 1'
#
loop_
_entity.id
_entity.type
_entity.pdbx_description
1 polymer ?
#
loop_
_entity_poly.entity_id
_entity_poly.type
_entity_poly.pdbx_seq_one_letter_code
_entity_poly.pdbx_strand_id
1 'polypeptide(L)'
;MNRRTHVVLSDQLVKDIDTLVGTRQRSSFITQATERELMRLRQIEALKAAAGAWKDEDHPELKQGSVKWVRKLRQESERRFKRETTR
;
A
#
# COMPACT_ATOMS: atom_id res chain seq x y z
N MET A 1 -1.45 -17.63 18.99
CA MET A 1 -0.64 -18.79 19.43
C MET A 1 0.78 -18.56 18.92
N ASN A 2 1.79 -18.53 19.80
CA ASN A 2 3.16 -18.21 19.40
C ASN A 2 4.00 -19.49 19.26
N ARG A 3 4.75 -19.60 18.17
CA ARG A 3 5.72 -20.69 17.93
C ARG A 3 7.13 -20.09 17.94
N ARG A 4 8.07 -20.73 18.65
CA ARG A 4 9.50 -20.38 18.55
C ARG A 4 10.10 -21.09 17.35
N THR A 5 10.85 -20.35 16.55
CA THR A 5 11.57 -20.85 15.38
C THR A 5 13.03 -20.46 15.53
N HIS A 6 13.94 -21.41 15.33
CA HIS A 6 15.38 -21.14 15.31
C HIS A 6 15.79 -20.66 13.92
N VAL A 7 16.49 -19.53 13.84
CA VAL A 7 16.96 -18.94 12.58
C VAL A 7 18.45 -18.67 12.71
N VAL A 8 19.21 -19.04 11.68
CA VAL A 8 20.66 -18.77 11.62
C VAL A 8 20.87 -17.40 11.00
N LEU A 9 21.60 -16.52 11.70
CA LEU A 9 21.99 -15.19 11.25
C LEU A 9 23.51 -15.07 11.36
N SER A 10 24.11 -14.22 10.54
CA SER A 10 25.55 -13.94 10.68
C SER A 10 25.81 -13.15 11.96
N ASP A 11 26.97 -13.37 12.57
CA ASP A 11 27.38 -12.63 13.78
C ASP A 11 27.39 -11.13 13.56
N GLN A 12 27.80 -10.69 12.36
CA GLN A 12 27.80 -9.27 12.01
C GLN A 12 26.38 -8.69 12.02
N LEU A 13 25.42 -9.39 11.42
CA LEU A 13 24.03 -8.93 11.39
C LEU A 13 23.43 -8.86 12.80
N VAL A 14 23.74 -9.83 13.67
CA VAL A 14 23.30 -9.80 15.07
C VAL A 14 23.87 -8.58 15.80
N LYS A 15 25.16 -8.29 15.61
CA LYS A 15 25.82 -7.10 16.21
C LYS A 15 25.19 -5.81 15.70
N ASP A 16 24.93 -5.70 14.40
CA ASP A 16 24.33 -4.49 13.82
C ASP A 16 22.93 -4.24 14.38
N ILE A 17 22.12 -5.31 14.51
CA ILE A 17 20.80 -5.24 15.15
C ILE A 17 20.95 -4.79 16.60
N ASP A 18 21.87 -5.38 17.37
CA ASP A 18 22.09 -5.01 18.76
C ASP A 18 22.48 -3.55 18.94
N THR A 19 23.35 -3.04 18.07
CA THR A 19 23.78 -1.65 18.10
C THR A 19 22.61 -0.70 17.84
N LEU A 20 21.67 -1.08 16.95
CA LEU A 20 20.56 -0.21 16.55
C LEU A 20 19.34 -0.29 17.48
N VAL A 21 18.95 -1.49 17.92
CA VAL A 21 17.70 -1.71 18.68
C VAL A 21 17.92 -2.24 20.10
N GLY A 22 19.14 -2.63 20.45
CA GLY A 22 19.48 -3.23 21.73
C GLY A 22 19.21 -4.74 21.80
N THR A 23 19.95 -5.40 22.69
CA THR A 23 20.03 -6.88 22.78
C THR A 23 18.73 -7.60 23.11
N ARG A 24 17.76 -6.92 23.74
CA ARG A 24 16.46 -7.51 24.13
C ARG A 24 15.37 -7.34 23.08
N GLN A 25 15.62 -6.61 22.00
CA GLN A 25 14.60 -6.26 21.00
C GLN A 25 14.73 -7.02 19.67
N ARG A 26 15.69 -7.95 19.56
CA ARG A 26 15.95 -8.70 18.32
C ARG A 26 14.71 -9.40 17.76
N SER A 27 14.00 -10.16 18.59
CA SER A 27 12.82 -10.91 18.14
C SER A 27 11.72 -9.99 17.64
N SER A 28 11.48 -8.87 18.32
CA SER A 28 10.50 -7.86 17.90
C SER A 28 10.91 -7.21 16.58
N PHE A 29 12.18 -6.81 16.46
CA PHE A 29 12.72 -6.21 15.25
C PHE A 29 12.62 -7.15 14.03
N ILE A 30 13.05 -8.41 14.19
CA ILE A 30 12.99 -9.41 13.12
C ILE A 30 11.54 -9.69 12.73
N THR A 31 10.62 -9.77 13.70
CA THR A 31 9.19 -9.99 13.44
C THR A 31 8.62 -8.87 12.59
N GLN A 32 8.82 -7.61 13.00
CA GLN A 32 8.32 -6.44 12.26
C GLN A 32 8.94 -6.33 10.86
N ALA A 33 10.24 -6.59 10.74
CA ALA A 33 10.92 -6.59 9.44
C ALA A 33 10.35 -7.66 8.50
N THR A 34 10.12 -8.87 9.03
CA THR A 34 9.53 -9.98 8.27
C THR A 34 8.09 -9.69 7.85
N GLU A 35 7.27 -9.14 8.75
CA GLU A 35 5.89 -8.73 8.45
C GLU A 35 5.84 -7.68 7.33
N ARG A 36 6.70 -6.66 7.41
CA ARG A 36 6.82 -5.62 6.39
C ARG A 36 7.20 -6.21 5.03
N GLU A 37 8.18 -7.10 5.00
CA GLU A 37 8.64 -7.68 3.74
C GLU A 37 7.59 -8.63 3.15
N LEU A 38 6.91 -9.43 3.97
CA LEU A 38 5.79 -10.26 3.51
C LEU A 38 4.66 -9.43 2.93
N MET A 39 4.32 -8.30 3.57
CA MET A 39 3.32 -7.37 3.03
C MET A 39 3.76 -6.81 1.68
N ARG A 40 5.02 -6.39 1.55
CA ARG A 40 5.57 -5.87 0.30
C ARG A 40 5.51 -6.91 -0.82
N LEU A 41 5.90 -8.15 -0.56
CA LEU A 41 5.86 -9.23 -1.54
C LEU A 41 4.43 -9.52 -2.02
N ARG A 42 3.48 -9.58 -1.08
CA ARG A 42 2.05 -9.75 -1.40
C ARG A 42 1.51 -8.60 -2.24
N GLN A 43 1.91 -7.37 -1.95
CA GLN A 43 1.52 -6.20 -2.74
C GLN A 43 2.07 -6.28 -4.17
N ILE A 44 3.34 -6.67 -4.33
CA ILE A 44 3.95 -6.84 -5.66
C ILE A 44 3.20 -7.92 -6.45
N GLU A 45 2.87 -9.04 -5.81
CA GLU A 45 2.10 -10.11 -6.44
C GLU A 45 0.69 -9.63 -6.85
N ALA A 46 0.00 -8.91 -5.97
CA ALA A 46 -1.31 -8.33 -6.26
C ALA A 46 -1.24 -7.33 -7.43
N LEU A 47 -0.20 -6.49 -7.48
CA LEU A 47 0.01 -5.56 -8.60
C LEU A 47 0.27 -6.29 -9.92
N LYS A 48 1.04 -7.38 -9.89
CA LYS A 48 1.25 -8.24 -11.08
C LYS A 48 -0.04 -8.90 -11.52
N ALA A 49 -0.85 -9.41 -10.59
CA ALA A 49 -2.14 -10.02 -10.90
C ALA A 49 -3.16 -9.01 -11.42
N ALA A 50 -3.13 -7.77 -10.93
CA ALA A 50 -3.98 -6.68 -11.38
C ALA A 50 -3.50 -6.02 -12.68
N ALA A 51 -2.30 -6.36 -13.18
CA ALA A 51 -1.78 -5.80 -14.41
C ALA A 51 -2.71 -6.16 -15.58
N GLY A 52 -3.20 -5.14 -16.30
CA GLY A 52 -4.15 -5.32 -17.40
C GLY A 52 -5.61 -5.48 -16.98
N ALA A 53 -5.93 -5.40 -15.69
CA ALA A 53 -7.31 -5.35 -15.19
C ALA A 53 -7.99 -3.99 -15.45
N TRP A 54 -7.21 -2.97 -15.81
CA TRP A 54 -7.68 -1.63 -16.18
C TRP A 54 -7.24 -1.32 -17.60
N LYS A 55 -8.19 -1.18 -18.53
CA LYS A 55 -7.92 -0.89 -19.93
C LYS A 55 -8.61 0.37 -20.38
N ASP A 56 -8.01 1.10 -21.31
CA ASP A 56 -8.56 2.36 -21.80
C ASP A 56 -9.89 2.16 -22.56
N GLU A 57 -10.10 0.98 -23.16
CA GLU A 57 -11.37 0.65 -23.83
C GLU A 57 -12.54 0.54 -22.84
N ASP A 58 -12.27 0.12 -21.61
CA ASP A 58 -13.28 -0.06 -20.57
C ASP A 58 -13.66 1.27 -19.88
N HIS A 59 -12.90 2.34 -20.14
CA HIS A 59 -13.05 3.66 -19.50
C HIS A 59 -13.14 4.83 -20.51
N PRO A 60 -14.15 4.84 -21.41
CA PRO A 60 -14.29 5.87 -22.43
C PRO A 60 -14.47 7.29 -21.85
N GLU A 61 -15.01 7.42 -20.64
CA GLU A 61 -15.18 8.68 -19.92
C GLU A 61 -13.85 9.38 -19.59
N LEU A 62 -12.75 8.61 -19.53
CA LEU A 62 -11.40 9.11 -19.27
C LEU A 62 -10.63 9.43 -20.54
N LYS A 63 -11.18 9.21 -21.75
CA LYS A 63 -10.49 9.46 -23.05
C LYS A 63 -9.89 10.86 -23.17
N GLN A 64 -10.52 11.86 -22.56
CA GLN A 64 -10.06 13.25 -22.61
C GLN A 64 -9.15 13.63 -21.43
N GLY A 65 -8.65 12.62 -20.71
CA GLY A 65 -7.83 12.75 -19.51
C GLY A 65 -8.66 12.76 -18.21
N SER A 66 -8.08 12.17 -17.16
CA SER A 66 -8.67 12.09 -15.83
C SER A 66 -8.97 13.46 -15.23
N VAL A 67 -8.10 14.46 -15.46
CA VAL A 67 -8.28 15.83 -14.96
C VAL A 67 -9.58 16.45 -15.46
N LYS A 68 -9.90 16.29 -16.75
CA LYS A 68 -11.11 16.85 -17.36
C LYS A 68 -12.36 16.15 -16.82
N TRP A 69 -12.29 14.83 -16.67
CA TRP A 69 -13.38 14.03 -16.10
C TRP A 69 -13.67 14.41 -14.63
N VAL A 70 -12.63 14.49 -13.78
CA VAL A 70 -12.76 14.91 -12.38
C VAL A 70 -13.31 16.34 -12.26
N ARG A 71 -12.87 17.26 -13.13
CA ARG A 71 -13.40 18.64 -13.14
C ARG A 71 -14.90 18.65 -13.45
N LYS A 72 -15.36 17.86 -14.42
CA LYS A 72 -16.79 17.73 -14.75
C LYS A 72 -17.58 17.19 -13.56
N LEU A 73 -17.11 16.12 -12.92
CA LEU A 73 -17.74 15.54 -11.73
C LEU A 73 -17.88 16.56 -10.59
N ARG A 74 -16.84 17.35 -10.32
CA ARG A 74 -16.90 18.40 -9.29
C ARG A 74 -17.94 19.47 -9.60
N GLN A 75 -18.00 19.94 -10.86
CA GLN A 75 -19.00 20.92 -11.27
C GLN A 75 -20.43 20.39 -11.17
N GLU A 76 -20.66 19.13 -11.50
CA GLU A 76 -21.96 18.48 -11.34
C GLU A 76 -22.37 18.39 -9.86
N SER A 77 -21.45 18.00 -8.98
CA SER A 77 -21.66 17.98 -7.53
C SER A 77 -21.97 19.38 -6.97
N GLU A 78 -21.21 20.40 -7.35
CA GLU A 78 -21.46 21.79 -6.93
C GLU A 78 -22.82 22.31 -7.41
N ARG A 79 -23.20 22.00 -8.66
CA ARG A 79 -24.52 22.36 -9.21
C ARG A 79 -25.65 21.66 -8.46
N ARG A 80 -25.45 20.41 -8.06
CA ARG A 80 -26.42 19.67 -7.25
C ARG A 80 -26.54 20.29 -5.86
N PHE A 81 -25.42 20.53 -5.19
CA PHE A 81 -25.38 21.14 -3.87
C PHE A 81 -26.11 22.48 -3.84
N LYS A 82 -25.85 23.35 -4.83
CA LYS A 82 -26.55 24.65 -4.96
C LYS A 82 -28.07 24.49 -5.07
N ARG A 83 -28.56 23.52 -5.86
CA ARG A 83 -30.01 23.26 -5.97
C ARG A 83 -30.63 22.81 -4.65
N GLU A 84 -29.91 22.01 -3.88
CA GLU A 84 -30.37 21.51 -2.58
C GLU A 84 -30.38 22.62 -1.51
N THR A 85 -29.42 23.56 -1.55
CA THR A 85 -29.34 24.69 -0.60
C THR A 85 -30.20 25.90 -0.94
N THR A 86 -30.67 26.02 -2.18
CA THR A 86 -31.56 27.12 -2.63
C THR A 86 -33.05 26.75 -2.46
N ARG A 87 -33.35 25.54 -1.96
CA ARG A 87 -34.69 25.10 -1.58
C ARG A 87 -34.94 25.39 -0.10
#